data_AF-A0A9Q3H4K9-F1
#
_entry.id   AF-A0A9Q3H4K9-F1
#
_cell.length_a   1.000
_cell.length_b   1.000
_cell.length_c   1.000
_cell.angle_alpha   90.00
_cell.angle_beta   90.00
_cell.angle_gamma   90.00
#
_symmetry.space_group_name_H-M   'P 1'
#
loop_
_entity.id
_entity.type
_entity.pdbx_description
1 polymer ?
#
loop_
_entity_poly.entity_id
_entity_poly.type
_entity_poly.pdbx_seq_one_letter_code
_entity_poly.pdbx_strand_id
1 'polypeptide(L)'
;MGQALLREVPKLEEWPHFSGEGGYAYMEFIRGIDMIKKDLELPDRLVKARFNILFTKSAHRGYIKLRQAHGNQSWTWWKTQIINKWANDYCIFEVETAFEFAKFNSDKGKALPWFF
;
A
#
# COMPACT_ATOMS: atom_id res chain seq x y z
N MET A 1 -8.42 3.31 -28.50
CA MET A 1 -7.61 2.54 -27.53
C MET A 1 -8.55 1.88 -26.53
N GLY A 2 -8.96 0.61 -26.69
CA GLY A 2 -10.23 0.18 -26.05
C GLY A 2 -10.34 -1.20 -25.41
N GLN A 3 -9.59 -2.23 -25.81
CA GLN A 3 -9.86 -3.59 -25.31
C GLN A 3 -8.60 -4.41 -24.99
N ALA A 4 -7.46 -4.16 -25.64
CA ALA A 4 -6.22 -4.90 -25.38
C ALA A 4 -5.64 -4.61 -23.99
N LEU A 5 -5.57 -3.32 -23.60
CA LEU A 5 -5.02 -2.89 -22.31
C LEU A 5 -5.77 -3.44 -21.09
N LEU A 6 -7.07 -3.75 -21.22
CA LEU A 6 -7.86 -4.30 -20.10
C LEU A 6 -7.56 -5.76 -19.83
N ARG A 7 -7.08 -6.52 -20.83
CA ARG A 7 -6.70 -7.93 -20.68
C ARG A 7 -5.38 -8.11 -19.95
N GLU A 8 -4.52 -7.11 -20.02
CA GLU A 8 -3.20 -7.09 -19.38
C GLU A 8 -3.26 -6.62 -17.92
N VAL A 9 -4.39 -6.04 -17.49
CA VAL A 9 -4.51 -5.63 -16.09
C VAL A 9 -4.73 -6.87 -15.20
N PRO A 10 -3.90 -7.07 -14.16
CA PRO A 10 -4.04 -8.20 -13.25
C PRO A 10 -5.44 -8.26 -12.67
N LYS A 11 -5.90 -9.49 -12.41
CA LYS A 11 -7.19 -9.71 -11.74
C LYS A 11 -7.11 -9.17 -10.32
N LEU A 12 -8.27 -8.84 -9.73
CA LEU A 12 -8.33 -8.22 -8.41
C LEU A 12 -7.61 -9.01 -7.33
N GLU A 13 -7.62 -10.34 -7.42
CA GLU A 13 -6.99 -11.25 -6.48
C GLU A 13 -5.45 -11.17 -6.50
N GLU A 14 -4.88 -10.69 -7.61
CA GLU A 14 -3.42 -10.52 -7.80
C GLU A 14 -2.92 -9.16 -7.29
N TRP A 15 -3.84 -8.27 -6.88
CA TRP A 15 -3.49 -6.97 -6.32
C TRP A 15 -3.25 -7.08 -4.81
N PRO A 16 -2.38 -6.24 -4.24
CA PRO A 16 -2.18 -6.22 -2.81
C PRO A 16 -3.47 -5.78 -2.09
N HIS A 17 -3.78 -6.43 -0.97
CA HIS A 17 -4.91 -6.07 -0.12
C HIS A 17 -4.40 -5.47 1.19
N PHE A 18 -5.12 -4.50 1.73
CA PHE A 18 -4.73 -3.82 2.97
C PHE A 18 -5.88 -3.77 3.97
N SER A 19 -5.66 -4.39 5.12
CA SER A 19 -6.64 -4.48 6.21
C SER A 19 -6.61 -3.30 7.18
N GLY A 20 -5.53 -2.51 7.17
CA GLY A 20 -5.27 -1.51 8.21
C GLY A 20 -4.69 -2.08 9.50
N GLU A 21 -4.22 -3.33 9.47
CA GLU A 21 -3.54 -4.04 10.56
C GLU A 21 -2.11 -4.41 10.12
N GLY A 22 -1.17 -4.47 11.08
CA GLY A 22 0.24 -4.76 10.82
C GLY A 22 1.05 -3.49 10.54
N GLY A 23 2.16 -3.29 11.27
CA GLY A 23 2.93 -2.04 11.25
C GLY A 23 3.49 -1.66 9.88
N TYR A 24 3.77 -2.65 9.02
CA TYR A 24 4.41 -2.45 7.71
C TYR A 24 3.47 -2.69 6.51
N ALA A 25 2.28 -3.25 6.75
CA ALA A 25 1.39 -3.71 5.68
C ALA A 25 0.93 -2.56 4.75
N TYR A 26 0.90 -1.32 5.25
CA TYR A 26 0.56 -0.17 4.43
C TYR A 26 1.66 0.18 3.41
N MET A 27 2.94 -0.04 3.75
CA MET A 27 4.06 0.21 2.85
C MET A 27 4.06 -0.80 1.70
N GLU A 28 3.86 -2.08 2.01
CA GLU A 28 3.76 -3.16 1.02
C GLU A 28 2.59 -2.92 0.07
N PHE A 29 1.44 -2.52 0.61
CA PHE A 29 0.29 -2.14 -0.19
C PHE A 29 0.61 -0.99 -1.15
N ILE A 30 1.19 0.11 -0.67
CA ILE A 30 1.55 1.26 -1.51
C ILE A 30 2.54 0.86 -2.60
N ARG A 31 3.60 0.12 -2.25
CA ARG A 31 4.65 -0.30 -3.20
C ARG A 31 4.09 -1.23 -4.26
N GLY A 32 3.28 -2.22 -3.88
CA GLY A 32 2.67 -3.14 -4.84
C GLY A 32 1.77 -2.41 -5.85
N ILE A 33 0.98 -1.43 -5.40
CA ILE A 33 0.18 -0.60 -6.30
C ILE A 33 1.07 0.27 -7.21
N ASP A 34 2.14 0.87 -6.67
CA ASP A 34 3.08 1.68 -7.46
C ASP A 34 3.79 0.83 -8.54
N MET A 35 4.20 -0.40 -8.24
CA MET A 35 4.80 -1.34 -9.20
C MET A 35 3.82 -1.69 -10.33
N ILE A 36 2.61 -2.18 -10.00
CA ILE A 36 1.58 -2.54 -10.99
C ILE A 36 1.25 -1.33 -11.87
N LYS A 37 1.12 -0.14 -11.26
CA LYS A 37 0.81 1.08 -11.99
C LYS A 37 1.93 1.49 -12.95
N LYS A 38 3.20 1.31 -12.54
CA LYS A 38 4.36 1.65 -13.35
C LYS A 38 4.55 0.67 -14.51
N ASP A 39 4.48 -0.63 -14.23
CA ASP A 39 4.77 -1.68 -15.22
C ASP A 39 3.70 -1.74 -16.32
N LEU A 40 2.46 -1.36 -16.00
CA LEU A 40 1.33 -1.40 -16.93
C LEU A 40 0.81 -0.01 -17.30
N GLU A 41 1.55 1.04 -16.95
CA GLU A 41 1.21 2.46 -17.20
C GLU A 41 -0.24 2.83 -16.83
N LEU A 42 -0.76 2.27 -15.73
CA LEU A 42 -2.18 2.38 -15.42
C LEU A 42 -2.57 3.79 -14.99
N PRO A 43 -3.69 4.35 -15.48
CA PRO A 43 -4.21 5.61 -14.97
C PRO A 43 -4.79 5.43 -13.56
N ASP A 44 -4.72 6.48 -12.73
CA ASP A 44 -5.21 6.47 -11.34
C ASP A 44 -6.67 6.02 -11.23
N ARG A 45 -7.50 6.32 -12.24
CA ARG A 45 -8.92 5.91 -12.25
C ARG A 45 -9.09 4.40 -12.13
N LEU A 46 -8.21 3.60 -12.72
CA LEU A 46 -8.31 2.14 -12.69
C LEU A 46 -7.90 1.58 -11.32
N VAL A 47 -6.85 2.14 -10.72
CA VAL A 47 -6.44 1.80 -9.35
C VAL A 47 -7.57 2.12 -8.37
N LYS A 48 -8.11 3.33 -8.44
CA LYS A 48 -9.16 3.82 -7.51
C LYS A 48 -10.50 3.10 -7.65
N ALA A 49 -10.81 2.58 -8.83
CA ALA A 49 -12.02 1.77 -9.04
C ALA A 49 -11.98 0.47 -8.22
N ARG A 50 -10.78 -0.01 -7.86
CA ARG A 50 -10.57 -1.26 -7.12
C ARG A 50 -10.52 -1.09 -5.61
N PHE A 51 -10.38 0.14 -5.09
CA PHE A 51 -10.19 0.40 -3.66
C PHE A 51 -11.27 -0.19 -2.75
N ASN A 52 -12.51 -0.30 -3.23
CA ASN A 52 -13.57 -0.91 -2.44
C ASN A 52 -13.33 -2.39 -2.11
N ILE A 53 -12.48 -3.06 -2.89
CA ILE A 53 -12.12 -4.48 -2.73
C ILE A 53 -10.74 -4.59 -2.07
N LEU A 54 -9.78 -3.75 -2.52
CA LEU A 54 -8.39 -3.81 -2.04
C LEU A 54 -8.25 -3.39 -0.58
N PHE A 55 -9.07 -2.45 -0.10
CA PHE A 55 -9.14 -2.16 1.33
C PHE A 55 -10.09 -3.12 2.03
N THR A 56 -9.64 -3.68 3.14
CA THR A 56 -10.44 -4.57 3.99
C THR A 56 -10.47 -4.06 5.44
N LYS A 57 -11.31 -4.66 6.29
CA LYS A 57 -11.44 -4.35 7.73
C LYS A 57 -11.40 -2.84 8.09
N SER A 58 -10.44 -2.39 8.88
CA SER A 58 -10.37 -1.02 9.42
C SER A 58 -9.96 -0.02 8.33
N ALA A 59 -9.13 -0.44 7.38
CA ALA A 59 -8.77 0.35 6.21
C ALA A 59 -9.97 0.61 5.31
N HIS A 60 -10.83 -0.38 5.09
CA HIS A 60 -12.06 -0.21 4.28
C HIS A 60 -12.99 0.85 4.87
N ARG A 61 -13.22 0.81 6.19
CA ARG A 61 -14.00 1.84 6.90
C ARG A 61 -13.38 3.23 6.75
N GLY A 62 -12.05 3.32 6.81
CA GLY A 62 -11.32 4.58 6.58
C GLY A 62 -11.48 5.09 5.15
N TYR A 63 -11.37 4.20 4.17
CA TYR A 63 -11.56 4.49 2.76
C TYR A 63 -12.95 5.07 2.48
N ILE A 64 -14.03 4.42 2.96
CA ILE A 64 -15.40 4.90 2.72
C ILE A 64 -15.57 6.34 3.24
N LYS A 65 -15.12 6.62 4.48
CA LYS A 65 -15.22 7.95 5.08
C LYS A 65 -14.47 9.02 4.27
N LEU A 66 -13.22 8.74 3.90
CA LEU A 66 -12.41 9.67 3.12
C LEU A 66 -12.98 9.88 1.71
N ARG A 67 -13.50 8.82 1.08
CA ARG A 67 -14.10 8.88 -0.25
C ARG A 67 -15.38 9.71 -0.27
N GLN A 68 -16.21 9.60 0.77
CA GLN A 68 -17.42 10.40 0.93
C GLN A 68 -17.09 11.88 1.18
N ALA A 69 -16.08 12.16 2.01
CA ALA A 69 -15.72 13.54 2.36
C ALA A 69 -14.98 14.29 1.24
N HIS A 70 -14.07 13.63 0.52
CA HIS A 70 -13.16 14.28 -0.43
C HIS A 70 -13.38 13.88 -1.89
N GLY A 71 -14.32 12.97 -2.17
CA GLY A 71 -14.63 12.54 -3.53
C GLY A 71 -13.49 11.79 -4.22
N ASN A 72 -13.36 11.99 -5.53
CA ASN A 72 -12.41 11.25 -6.36
C ASN A 72 -11.02 11.92 -6.40
N GLN A 73 -10.15 11.58 -5.45
CA GLN A 73 -8.80 12.14 -5.34
C GLN A 73 -7.73 11.36 -6.13
N SER A 74 -6.53 11.92 -6.32
CA SER A 74 -5.42 11.24 -7.03
C SER A 74 -4.81 10.10 -6.19
N TRP A 75 -4.06 9.19 -6.83
CA TRP A 75 -3.33 8.14 -6.10
C TRP A 75 -2.32 8.74 -5.13
N THR A 76 -1.60 9.78 -5.53
CA THR A 76 -0.67 10.52 -4.65
C THR A 76 -1.35 11.00 -3.37
N TRP A 77 -2.55 11.59 -3.49
CA TRP A 77 -3.31 12.03 -2.31
C TRP A 77 -3.66 10.86 -1.40
N TRP A 78 -4.09 9.72 -1.96
CA TRP A 78 -4.41 8.52 -1.19
C TRP A 78 -3.17 7.96 -0.47
N LYS A 79 -2.00 7.96 -1.11
CA LYS A 79 -0.74 7.58 -0.44
C LYS A 79 -0.50 8.43 0.79
N THR A 80 -0.65 9.75 0.69
CA THR A 80 -0.52 10.65 1.85
C THR A 80 -1.50 10.31 2.96
N GLN A 81 -2.77 10.03 2.65
CA GLN A 81 -3.74 9.66 3.69
C GLN A 81 -3.43 8.32 4.35
N ILE A 82 -2.94 7.35 3.59
CA ILE A 82 -2.54 6.05 4.12
C ILE A 82 -1.34 6.22 5.04
N ILE A 83 -0.31 6.94 4.59
CA ILE A 83 0.88 7.21 5.39
C ILE A 83 0.49 7.97 6.67
N ASN A 84 -0.25 9.07 6.57
CA ASN A 84 -0.62 9.87 7.75
C ASN A 84 -1.42 9.09 8.81
N LYS A 85 -2.18 8.08 8.38
CA LYS A 85 -3.05 7.32 9.28
C LYS A 85 -2.36 6.10 9.89
N TRP A 86 -1.48 5.44 9.16
CA TRP A 86 -0.88 4.16 9.57
C TRP A 86 0.64 4.20 9.77
N ALA A 87 1.32 5.27 9.33
CA ALA A 87 2.64 5.58 9.82
C ALA A 87 2.49 6.13 11.24
N ASN A 88 2.52 5.24 12.22
CA ASN A 88 2.66 5.61 13.62
C ASN A 88 4.15 5.83 13.91
N ASP A 89 4.50 6.88 14.65
CA ASP A 89 5.87 7.14 15.12
C ASP A 89 6.46 5.91 15.81
N TYR A 90 5.63 5.12 16.51
CA TYR A 90 6.04 3.84 17.09
C TYR A 90 6.47 2.81 16.03
N CYS A 91 5.76 2.73 14.89
CA CYS A 91 6.16 1.84 13.80
C CYS A 91 7.45 2.31 13.13
N ILE A 92 7.60 3.63 12.93
CA ILE A 92 8.83 4.24 12.40
C ILE A 92 10.01 3.94 13.33
N PHE A 93 9.83 4.13 14.64
CA PHE A 93 10.82 3.81 15.66
C PHE A 93 11.16 2.31 15.71
N GLU A 94 10.18 1.42 15.58
CA GLU A 94 10.46 -0.02 15.46
C GLU A 94 11.27 -0.35 14.20
N VAL A 95 11.03 0.35 13.08
CA VAL A 95 11.85 0.19 11.85
C VAL A 95 13.29 0.62 12.10
N GLU A 96 13.47 1.83 12.65
CA GLU A 96 14.80 2.38 12.95
C GLU A 96 15.55 1.47 13.93
N THR A 97 14.88 1.02 14.98
CA THR A 97 15.45 0.12 15.99
C THR A 97 15.80 -1.24 15.39
N ALA A 98 14.94 -1.84 14.57
CA ALA A 98 15.22 -3.12 13.93
C ALA A 98 16.38 -3.02 12.92
N PHE A 99 16.46 -1.92 12.19
CA PHE A 99 17.55 -1.62 11.26
C PHE A 99 18.88 -1.41 12.01
N GLU A 100 18.90 -0.60 13.07
CA GLU A 100 20.07 -0.38 13.92
C GLU A 100 20.53 -1.69 14.58
N PHE A 101 19.60 -2.47 15.14
CA PHE A 101 19.93 -3.75 15.76
C PHE A 101 20.56 -4.74 14.78
N ALA A 102 20.02 -4.83 13.56
CA ALA A 102 20.57 -5.69 12.50
C ALA A 102 21.97 -5.23 12.03
N LYS A 103 22.24 -3.91 12.05
CA LYS A 103 23.55 -3.35 11.73
C LYS A 103 24.64 -3.74 12.74
N PHE A 104 24.30 -3.84 14.02
CA PHE A 104 25.27 -4.11 15.10
C PHE A 104 25.31 -5.57 15.58
N ASN A 105 24.31 -6.39 15.22
CA ASN A 105 24.26 -7.81 15.58
C ASN A 105 23.87 -8.65 14.34
N SER A 106 24.78 -8.78 13.38
CA SER A 106 24.58 -9.53 12.13
C SER A 106 24.07 -10.96 12.35
N ASP A 107 24.45 -11.57 13.47
CA ASP A 107 24.19 -12.99 13.76
C ASP A 107 22.89 -13.19 14.56
N LYS A 108 22.30 -12.10 15.10
CA LYS A 108 21.09 -12.13 15.94
C LYS A 108 19.95 -11.27 15.38
N GLY A 109 20.22 -10.47 14.36
CA GLY A 109 19.18 -9.75 13.63
C GLY A 109 18.22 -10.74 13.00
N LYS A 110 16.93 -10.68 13.39
CA LYS A 110 15.90 -11.36 12.61
C LYS A 110 15.96 -10.75 11.22
N ALA A 111 16.21 -11.56 10.19
CA ALA A 111 16.20 -11.08 8.83
C ALA A 111 14.84 -10.43 8.57
N LEU A 112 14.84 -9.09 8.48
CA LEU A 112 13.76 -8.40 7.81
C LEU A 112 13.77 -8.93 6.37
N PRO A 113 12.63 -9.29 5.77
CA PRO A 113 12.60 -9.69 4.37
C PRO A 113 13.33 -8.62 3.55
N TRP A 114 14.48 -8.97 2.98
CA TRP A 114 15.22 -8.07 2.11
C TRP A 114 14.50 -7.97 0.77
N PHE A 115 14.30 -6.74 0.35
CA PHE A 115 13.38 -6.30 -0.70
C PHE A 115 13.92 -6.54 -2.12
N PHE A 116 13.14 -7.18 -2.99
CA PHE A 116 13.26 -7.14 -4.45
C PHE A 116 11.99 -6.50 -5.03
#